data_AF-A0A330M6N0-F1
#
_entry.id   AF-A0A330M6N0-F1
#
_cell.length_a   1.000
_cell.length_b   1.000
_cell.length_c   1.000
_cell.angle_alpha   90.00
_cell.angle_beta   90.00
_cell.angle_gamma   90.00
#
_symmetry.space_group_name_H-M   'P 1'
#
loop_
_entity.id
_entity.type
_entity.pdbx_description
1 polymer ?
#
loop_
_entity_poly.entity_id
_entity_poly.type
_entity_poly.pdbx_seq_one_letter_code
_entity_poly.pdbx_strand_id
1 'polypeptide(L)' 'MLILTRKPNSSITITNIYDENGQKLEDIEINIYSDNRIGIVADRSVDIYRSEILELGD' A
#
# COMPACT_ATOMS: atom_id res chain seq x y z
N MET A 1 3.72 4.59 13.95
CA MET A 1 2.78 3.50 13.59
C MET A 1 1.37 3.99 13.82
N LEU A 2 0.53 4.02 12.79
CA LEU A 2 -0.89 4.35 12.89
C LEU A 2 -1.70 3.05 12.89
N ILE A 3 -2.66 2.92 13.81
CA ILE A 3 -3.52 1.73 13.93
C ILE A 3 -4.97 2.19 13.72
N LEU A 4 -5.68 1.54 12.81
CA LEU A 4 -7.06 1.88 12.44
C LEU A 4 -7.94 0.63 12.47
N THR A 5 -9.16 0.76 12.99
CA THR A 5 -10.24 -0.20 12.75
C THR A 5 -11.09 0.32 11.59
N ARG A 6 -11.30 -0.51 10.57
CA ARG A 6 -11.99 -0.12 9.33
C ARG A 6 -13.18 -1.05 9.06
N LYS A 7 -14.21 -0.51 8.42
CA LYS A 7 -15.33 -1.31 7.93
C LYS A 7 -14.93 -2.04 6.64
N PRO A 8 -15.53 -3.21 6.35
CA PRO A 8 -15.47 -3.81 5.02
C PRO A 8 -15.81 -2.81 3.91
N ASN A 9 -15.20 -2.99 2.74
CA ASN A 9 -15.38 -2.14 1.55
C ASN A 9 -15.05 -0.67 1.81
N SER A 10 -13.97 -0.43 2.55
CA SER A 10 -13.43 0.91 2.78
C SER A 10 -11.98 0.99 2.35
N SER A 11 -11.47 2.19 2.12
CA SER A 11 -10.08 2.40 1.74
C SER A 11 -9.32 3.29 2.73
N ILE A 12 -7.99 3.24 2.63
CA ILE A 12 -7.03 4.13 3.28
C ILE A 12 -6.16 4.71 2.16
N THR A 13 -5.95 6.02 2.17
CA THR A 13 -5.10 6.69 1.17
C THR A 13 -3.85 7.23 1.86
N ILE A 14 -2.68 6.92 1.31
CA ILE A 14 -1.39 7.47 1.72
C ILE A 14 -0.98 8.48 0.65
N THR A 15 -0.81 9.73 1.06
CA THR A 15 -0.51 10.84 0.15
C THR A 15 0.90 11.37 0.38
N ASN A 16 1.33 12.28 -0.49
CA ASN A 16 2.60 12.99 -0.36
C ASN A 16 3.81 12.05 -0.46
N ILE A 17 3.78 11.19 -1.47
CA ILE A 17 4.81 10.20 -1.80
C ILE A 17 5.67 10.78 -2.93
N TYR A 18 6.99 10.59 -2.84
CA TYR A 18 7.95 11.08 -3.82
C TYR A 18 8.99 10.01 -4.14
N ASP A 19 9.53 10.05 -5.34
CA ASP A 19 10.67 9.24 -5.74
C ASP A 19 12.00 9.78 -5.17
N GLU A 20 13.09 9.09 -5.49
CA GLU A 20 14.46 9.47 -5.10
C GLU A 20 14.93 10.82 -5.67
N ASN A 21 14.28 11.33 -6.72
CA ASN A 21 14.57 12.60 -7.36
C ASN A 21 13.68 13.74 -6.83
N GLY A 22 12.78 13.45 -5.89
CA GLY A 22 11.82 14.41 -5.35
C GLY A 22 10.63 14.68 -6.27
N GLN A 23 10.39 13.85 -7.29
CA GLN A 23 9.18 13.91 -8.11
C GLN A 23 8.02 13.26 -7.36
N LYS A 24 6.85 13.90 -7.43
CA LYS A 24 5.66 13.39 -6.75
C LYS A 24 5.11 12.16 -7.48
N LEU A 25 4.88 11.09 -6.72
CA LEU A 25 4.23 9.86 -7.21
C LEU A 25 2.72 9.91 -6.98
N GLU A 26 1.99 9.02 -7.64
CA GLU A 26 0.58 8.79 -7.36
C GLU A 26 0.38 8.36 -5.89
N ASP A 27 -0.73 8.81 -5.29
CA ASP A 27 -1.08 8.43 -3.93
C ASP A 27 -1.34 6.91 -3.88
N ILE A 28 -0.96 6.25 -2.79
CA ILE A 28 -1.22 4.82 -2.61
C ILE A 28 -2.60 4.63 -1.98
N GLU A 29 -3.46 3.86 -2.63
CA GLU A 29 -4.76 3.46 -2.10
C GLU A 29 -4.75 2.00 -1.63
N ILE A 30 -5.09 1.79 -0.37
CA ILE A 30 -5.25 0.47 0.25
C ILE A 30 -6.74 0.21 0.41
N ASN A 31 -7.27 -0.77 -0.34
CA ASN A 31 -8.66 -1.17 -0.37
C ASN A 31 -8.89 -2.40 0.50
N ILE A 32 -9.86 -2.35 1.42
CA ILE A 32 -10.20 -3.43 2.35
C ILE A 32 -11.50 -4.08 1.88
N TYR A 33 -11.43 -5.33 1.44
CA TYR A 33 -12.59 -6.07 0.97
C TYR A 33 -13.26 -6.87 2.09
N SER A 34 -14.54 -7.21 1.87
CA SER A 34 -15.36 -7.94 2.85
C SER A 34 -14.91 -9.37 3.16
N ASP A 35 -14.05 -9.96 2.35
CA ASP A 35 -13.51 -11.31 2.51
C ASP A 35 -12.05 -11.30 3.02
N ASN A 36 -11.68 -10.25 3.76
CA ASN A 36 -10.34 -10.02 4.29
C ASN A 36 -9.23 -9.87 3.24
N ARG A 37 -9.58 -9.72 1.96
CA ARG A 37 -8.59 -9.35 0.95
C ARG A 37 -8.23 -7.87 1.07
N ILE A 38 -6.98 -7.57 0.73
CA ILE A 38 -6.47 -6.20 0.64
C ILE A 38 -6.02 -5.97 -0.80
N GLY A 39 -6.50 -4.91 -1.43
CA GLY A 39 -6.01 -4.41 -2.71
C GLY A 39 -5.11 -3.21 -2.48
N ILE A 40 -4.01 -3.11 -3.23
CA ILE A 40 -3.12 -1.95 -3.17
C ILE A 40 -3.02 -1.39 -4.58
N VAL A 41 -3.36 -0.12 -4.74
CA VAL A 41 -3.18 0.66 -5.96
C VAL A 41 -2.07 1.67 -5.71
N ALA A 42 -1.07 1.68 -6.58
CA ALA A 42 0.10 2.52 -6.46
C ALA A 42 0.68 2.80 -7.86
N ASP A 43 1.57 3.79 -7.95
CA ASP A 43 2.37 4.02 -9.15
C ASP A 43 3.14 2.76 -9.55
N ARG A 44 3.38 2.57 -10.85
CA ARG A 44 4.11 1.41 -11.39
C ARG A 44 5.56 1.34 -10.92
N SER A 45 6.14 2.45 -10.48
CA SER A 45 7.48 2.49 -9.91
C SER A 45 7.54 1.98 -8.47
N VAL A 46 6.40 1.70 -7.83
CA VAL A 46 6.32 1.22 -6.45
C VAL A 46 6.25 -0.29 -6.44
N ASP A 47 7.31 -0.91 -5.96
CA ASP A 47 7.30 -2.35 -5.70
C ASP A 47 6.47 -2.69 -4.46
N ILE A 48 5.66 -3.75 -4.56
CA ILE A 48 4.81 -4.23 -3.47
C ILE A 48 5.13 -5.70 -3.22
N TYR A 49 5.74 -5.98 -2.08
CA TYR A 49 6.10 -7.33 -1.66
C TYR A 49 5.28 -7.78 -0.46
N ARG A 50 4.93 -9.07 -0.43
CA ARG A 50 4.46 -9.72 0.79
C ARG A 50 5.67 -10.05 1.66
N SER A 51 5.57 -9.87 2.96
CA SER A 51 6.72 -10.02 3.88
C SER A 51 7.38 -11.39 3.78
N GLU A 52 6.59 -12.45 3.57
CA GLU A 52 7.10 -13.82 3.43
C GLU A 52 8.00 -14.04 2.19
N ILE A 53 7.99 -13.12 1.22
CA ILE A 53 8.87 -13.20 0.04
C ILE A 53 10.26 -12.66 0.37
N LEU A 54 10.35 -11.65 1.25
CA LEU A 54 11.61 -11.00 1.61
C LEU A 54 12.46 -11.89 2.53
N GLU A 55 11.82 -12.72 3.36
CA GLU A 55 12.49 -13.65 4.28
C GLU A 55 13.16 -14.86 3.58
N LEU A 56 12.86 -15.10 2.29
CA LEU A 56 13.43 -16.21 1.50
C LEU A 56 14.75 -15.84 0.78
N GLY A 57 15.19 -14.59 0.90
CA GLY A 57 16.36 -14.04 0.19
C GLY A 57 17.67 -13.99 1.01
N ASP A 58 17.63 -14.34 2.30
CA ASP A 58 18.78 -14.35 3.22
C ASP A 58 19.22 -15.78 3.63
#